data_AF-A0A929HMC6-F1
#
_entry.id   AF-A0A929HMC6-F1
#
_cell.length_a   1.000
_cell.length_b   1.000
_cell.length_c   1.000
_cell.angle_alpha   90.00
_cell.angle_beta   90.00
_cell.angle_gamma   90.00
#
_symmetry.space_group_name_H-M   'P 1'
#
loop_
_entity.id
_entity.type
_entity.pdbx_description
1 polymer ?
#
loop_
_entity_poly.entity_id
_entity_poly.type
_entity_poly.pdbx_seq_one_letter_code
_entity_poly.pdbx_strand_id
1 'polypeptide(L)'
;EYGYRYIPRAAREVDDFPTVNLLVRKSIFATLGGFDSNFWPGEDTKLCLDITKRLGKKILYDPGALVYHHRRSLFKEHLKQVGRYAYHRGYFARVLPETSLKVAYFIPSLFFLGLIFGFVLSFFNAYIAALYAGTLALYTVLLLASVVSVSLGRNDPKVGALVLPGIFTTHLVYGYNFLKGICARRYCR
;
A
#
# COMPACT_ATOMS: atom_id res chain seq x y z
N GLU A 1 7.70 7.82 4.07
CA GLU A 1 6.91 8.85 3.35
C GLU A 1 5.43 8.88 3.75
N TYR A 2 4.63 7.82 3.57
CA TYR A 2 3.15 7.84 3.82
C TYR A 2 2.66 7.78 5.28
N GLY A 3 3.57 7.82 6.26
CA GLY A 3 3.19 7.74 7.69
C GLY A 3 2.21 8.84 8.12
N TYR A 4 2.21 9.98 7.43
CA TYR A 4 1.29 11.11 7.67
C TYR A 4 -0.19 10.76 7.46
N ARG A 5 -0.50 9.66 6.75
CA ARG A 5 -1.88 9.15 6.60
C ARG A 5 -2.43 8.43 7.83
N TYR A 6 -1.56 8.09 8.79
CA TYR A 6 -1.92 7.30 9.97
C TYR A 6 -1.60 8.01 11.28
N ILE A 7 -0.55 8.83 11.28
CA ILE A 7 -0.08 9.58 12.44
C ILE A 7 0.08 11.03 11.98
N PRO A 8 -0.46 12.03 12.71
CA PRO A 8 -0.26 13.44 12.37
C PRO A 8 1.23 13.78 12.21
N ARG A 9 1.57 14.49 11.13
CA ARG A 9 2.93 14.97 10.84
C ARG A 9 2.89 16.45 10.46
N ALA A 10 4.05 17.08 10.25
CA ALA A 10 4.09 18.45 9.76
C ALA A 10 3.30 18.62 8.44
N ALA A 11 2.59 19.74 8.34
CA ALA A 11 1.85 20.16 7.16
C ALA A 11 2.76 20.15 5.92
N ARG A 12 2.20 19.73 4.78
CA ARG A 12 2.98 19.53 3.54
C ARG A 12 2.07 19.52 2.32
N GLU A 13 2.67 19.72 1.15
CA GLU A 13 2.02 19.39 -0.11
C GLU A 13 2.05 17.87 -0.33
N VAL A 14 0.97 17.32 -0.86
CA VAL A 14 0.83 15.91 -1.22
C VAL A 14 0.34 15.77 -2.66
N ASP A 15 0.65 14.64 -3.27
CA ASP A 15 0.28 14.31 -4.65
C ASP A 15 -0.99 13.44 -4.76
N ASP A 16 -1.34 12.77 -3.66
CA ASP A 16 -2.46 11.83 -3.56
C ASP A 16 -2.99 11.78 -2.11
N PHE A 17 -4.31 11.74 -1.96
CA PHE A 17 -4.99 11.59 -0.67
C PHE A 17 -6.39 10.99 -0.84
N PRO A 18 -6.84 10.11 0.09
CA PRO A 18 -8.11 9.42 -0.07
C PRO A 18 -9.31 10.36 0.13
N THR A 19 -10.37 10.15 -0.63
CA THR A 19 -11.60 10.97 -0.60
C THR A 19 -12.32 10.98 0.75
N VAL A 20 -12.10 9.96 1.58
CA VAL A 20 -12.65 9.88 2.95
C VAL A 20 -12.02 10.89 3.92
N ASN A 21 -11.01 11.65 3.51
CA ASN A 21 -10.44 12.77 4.25
C ASN A 21 -9.89 13.86 3.31
N LEU A 22 -10.60 14.15 2.21
CA LEU A 22 -10.17 15.15 1.21
C LEU A 22 -11.27 16.18 0.97
N LEU A 23 -10.91 17.47 1.06
CA LEU A 23 -11.80 18.58 0.74
C LEU A 23 -11.36 19.22 -0.58
N VAL A 24 -12.28 19.31 -1.54
CA VAL A 24 -12.03 19.90 -2.87
C VAL A 24 -13.00 21.04 -3.11
N ARG A 25 -12.50 22.18 -3.59
CA ARG A 25 -13.36 23.31 -3.99
C ARG A 25 -14.33 22.85 -5.07
N LYS A 26 -15.61 23.16 -4.93
CA LYS A 26 -16.67 22.81 -5.89
C LYS A 26 -16.30 23.23 -7.32
N SER A 27 -15.73 24.42 -7.51
CA SER A 27 -15.29 24.90 -8.82
C SER A 27 -14.23 24.00 -9.45
N ILE A 28 -13.21 23.58 -8.70
CA ILE A 28 -12.17 22.66 -9.18
C ILE A 28 -12.77 21.31 -9.56
N PHE A 29 -13.62 20.75 -8.70
CA PHE A 29 -14.27 19.47 -8.97
C PHE A 29 -15.15 19.52 -10.23
N ALA A 30 -15.91 20.60 -10.41
CA ALA A 30 -16.73 20.83 -11.60
C ALA A 30 -15.89 21.00 -12.88
N THR A 31 -14.80 21.79 -12.82
CA THR A 31 -13.85 21.95 -13.95
C THR A 31 -13.23 20.61 -14.38
N LEU A 32 -13.04 19.68 -13.44
CA LEU A 32 -12.49 18.35 -13.73
C LEU A 32 -13.53 17.36 -14.28
N GLY A 33 -14.83 17.69 -14.24
CA GLY A 33 -15.90 16.80 -14.65
C GLY A 33 -16.28 15.76 -13.58
N GLY A 34 -15.85 15.95 -12.33
CA GLY A 34 -16.13 15.05 -11.22
C GLY A 34 -15.24 13.81 -11.18
N PHE A 35 -15.76 12.70 -10.61
CA PHE A 35 -15.04 11.43 -10.50
C PHE A 35 -15.13 10.62 -11.79
N ASP A 36 -13.99 10.11 -12.25
CA ASP A 36 -13.95 9.18 -13.38
C ASP A 36 -14.25 7.74 -12.90
N SER A 37 -15.48 7.29 -13.18
CA SER A 37 -15.98 5.97 -12.78
C SER A 37 -15.33 4.79 -13.52
N ASN A 38 -14.46 5.05 -14.51
CA ASN A 38 -13.63 4.00 -15.11
C ASN A 38 -12.50 3.55 -14.18
N PHE A 39 -12.19 4.35 -13.16
CA PHE A 39 -11.11 4.11 -12.20
C PHE A 39 -11.61 3.61 -10.84
N TRP A 40 -12.91 3.34 -10.65
CA TRP A 40 -13.44 2.86 -9.36
C TRP A 40 -12.74 1.59 -8.87
N PRO A 41 -12.22 1.53 -7.63
CA PRO A 41 -12.43 2.44 -6.51
C PRO A 41 -11.24 3.40 -6.24
N GLY A 42 -10.41 3.73 -7.22
CA GLY A 42 -9.41 4.80 -7.08
C GLY A 42 -9.58 5.95 -8.07
N GLU A 43 -10.84 6.32 -8.24
CA GLU A 43 -11.24 7.65 -8.70
C GLU A 43 -10.60 8.77 -7.86
N ASP A 44 -10.27 8.52 -6.59
CA ASP A 44 -9.59 9.47 -5.70
C ASP A 44 -8.17 9.80 -6.17
N THR A 45 -7.37 8.79 -6.50
CA THR A 45 -6.03 8.97 -7.05
C THR A 45 -6.07 9.62 -8.43
N LYS A 46 -7.06 9.26 -9.27
CA LYS A 46 -7.25 9.94 -10.57
C LYS A 46 -7.59 11.42 -10.39
N LEU A 47 -8.49 11.75 -9.45
CA LEU A 47 -8.86 13.12 -9.15
C LEU A 47 -7.65 13.91 -8.62
N CYS A 48 -6.85 13.34 -7.71
CA CYS A 48 -5.66 13.98 -7.17
C CYS A 48 -4.60 14.23 -8.26
N LEU A 49 -4.40 13.27 -9.16
CA LEU A 49 -3.54 13.43 -10.32
C LEU A 49 -4.01 14.61 -11.19
N ASP A 50 -5.31 14.71 -11.49
CA ASP A 50 -5.83 15.80 -12.30
C ASP A 50 -5.73 17.16 -11.61
N ILE A 51 -5.97 17.23 -10.30
CA ILE A 51 -5.78 18.46 -9.52
C ILE A 51 -4.31 18.91 -9.61
N THR A 52 -3.37 17.99 -9.38
CA THR A 52 -1.95 18.33 -9.22
C THR A 52 -1.21 18.49 -10.54
N LYS A 53 -1.46 17.60 -11.51
CA LYS A 53 -0.74 17.56 -12.79
C LYS A 53 -1.51 18.24 -13.91
N ARG A 54 -2.83 18.04 -14.02
CA ARG A 54 -3.63 18.63 -15.10
C ARG A 54 -3.95 20.11 -14.86
N LEU A 55 -4.26 20.49 -13.62
CA LEU A 55 -4.58 21.89 -13.26
C LEU A 55 -3.42 22.65 -12.60
N GLY A 56 -2.31 21.97 -12.29
CA GLY A 56 -1.16 22.58 -11.60
C GLY A 56 -1.50 23.13 -10.21
N LYS A 57 -2.53 22.59 -9.54
CA LYS A 57 -2.94 23.00 -8.20
C LYS A 57 -2.24 22.15 -7.14
N LYS A 58 -2.31 22.60 -5.90
CA LYS A 58 -1.68 21.95 -4.75
C LYS A 58 -2.74 21.30 -3.87
N ILE A 59 -2.43 20.12 -3.35
CA ILE A 59 -3.19 19.47 -2.28
C ILE A 59 -2.38 19.67 -1.00
N LEU A 60 -2.96 20.39 -0.03
CA LEU A 60 -2.32 20.64 1.26
C LEU A 60 -2.83 19.62 2.27
N TYR A 61 -1.88 18.89 2.86
CA TYR A 61 -2.14 18.07 4.04
C TYR A 61 -2.07 18.95 5.29
N ASP A 62 -3.16 18.95 6.06
CA ASP A 62 -3.28 19.62 7.34
C ASP A 62 -3.39 18.57 8.47
N PRO A 63 -2.45 18.54 9.44
CA PRO A 63 -2.52 17.61 10.55
C PRO A 63 -3.69 17.85 11.52
N GLY A 64 -4.34 19.01 11.47
CA GLY A 64 -5.54 19.33 12.25
C GLY A 64 -6.83 18.77 11.63
N ALA A 65 -6.83 18.42 10.34
CA ALA A 65 -7.98 17.83 9.65
C ALA A 65 -8.02 16.30 9.86
N LEU A 66 -8.57 15.88 11.00
CA LEU A 66 -8.59 14.48 11.44
C LEU A 66 -9.94 13.80 11.23
N VAL A 67 -9.89 12.60 10.63
CA VAL A 67 -11.03 11.68 10.52
C VAL A 67 -10.63 10.32 11.06
N TYR A 68 -11.44 9.78 11.98
CA TYR A 68 -11.22 8.46 12.56
C TYR A 68 -11.92 7.39 11.73
N HIS A 69 -11.18 6.35 11.36
CA HIS A 69 -11.70 5.24 10.54
C HIS A 69 -11.67 3.93 11.32
N HIS A 70 -12.76 3.17 11.26
CA HIS A 70 -12.77 1.78 11.70
C HIS A 70 -11.99 0.92 10.70
N ARG A 71 -11.13 0.03 11.21
CA ARG A 71 -10.38 -0.94 10.40
C ARG A 71 -11.17 -2.23 10.27
N ARG A 72 -10.98 -2.93 9.15
CA ARG A 72 -11.54 -4.27 8.94
C ARG A 72 -10.90 -5.26 9.90
N SER A 73 -11.65 -6.30 10.27
CA SER A 73 -11.10 -7.40 11.07
C SER A 73 -10.02 -8.15 10.28
N LEU A 74 -8.94 -8.47 10.98
CA LEU A 74 -7.98 -9.47 10.52
C LEU A 74 -8.67 -10.85 10.59
N PHE A 75 -8.64 -11.74 9.59
CA PHE A 75 -7.81 -11.79 8.38
C PHE A 75 -8.60 -11.55 7.09
N LYS A 76 -9.74 -12.22 6.92
CA LYS A 76 -10.46 -12.32 5.64
C LYS A 76 -10.78 -10.95 5.02
N GLU A 77 -11.45 -10.08 5.77
CA GLU A 77 -11.88 -8.76 5.27
C GLU A 77 -10.68 -7.83 5.03
N HIS A 78 -9.69 -7.86 5.92
CA HIS A 78 -8.43 -7.15 5.75
C HIS A 78 -7.68 -7.60 4.49
N LEU A 79 -7.46 -8.89 4.30
CA LEU A 79 -6.73 -9.43 3.14
C LEU A 79 -7.46 -9.15 1.83
N LYS A 80 -8.80 -9.22 1.82
CA LYS A 80 -9.61 -8.83 0.66
C LYS A 80 -9.42 -7.34 0.32
N GLN A 81 -9.40 -6.47 1.33
CA GLN A 81 -9.17 -5.04 1.14
C GLN A 81 -7.75 -4.75 0.63
N VAL A 82 -6.74 -5.36 1.27
CA VAL A 82 -5.32 -5.23 0.87
C VAL A 82 -5.11 -5.71 -0.56
N GLY A 83 -5.66 -6.86 -0.94
CA GLY A 83 -5.55 -7.39 -2.29
C GLY A 83 -6.14 -6.43 -3.33
N ARG A 84 -7.31 -5.84 -3.05
CA ARG A 84 -7.93 -4.83 -3.93
C ARG A 84 -7.06 -3.58 -4.07
N TYR A 85 -6.53 -3.05 -2.97
CA TYR A 85 -5.63 -1.90 -2.99
C TYR A 85 -4.31 -2.19 -3.71
N ALA A 86 -3.75 -3.38 -3.53
CA ALA A 86 -2.53 -3.79 -4.20
C ALA A 86 -2.75 -3.90 -5.72
N TYR A 87 -3.82 -4.57 -6.15
CA TYR A 87 -4.21 -4.64 -7.56
C TYR A 87 -4.37 -3.25 -8.17
N HIS A 88 -5.07 -2.36 -7.46
CA HIS A 88 -5.28 -0.99 -7.90
C HIS A 88 -3.97 -0.23 -8.08
N ARG A 89 -3.09 -0.27 -7.07
CA ARG A 89 -1.77 0.37 -7.15
C ARG A 89 -0.91 -0.20 -8.27
N GLY A 90 -0.97 -1.50 -8.50
CA GLY A 90 -0.25 -2.15 -9.60
C GLY A 90 -0.73 -1.65 -10.96
N TYR A 91 -2.05 -1.60 -11.16
CA TYR A 91 -2.64 -1.05 -12.38
C TYR A 91 -2.23 0.42 -12.58
N PHE A 92 -2.33 1.22 -11.52
CA PHE A 92 -2.05 2.66 -11.56
C PHE A 92 -0.58 2.99 -11.77
N ALA A 93 0.33 2.18 -11.22
CA ALA A 93 1.76 2.32 -11.50
C ALA A 93 2.06 2.23 -13.02
N ARG A 94 1.23 1.52 -13.78
CA ARG A 94 1.35 1.41 -15.25
C ARG A 94 0.57 2.49 -16.00
N VAL A 95 -0.67 2.79 -15.61
CA VAL A 95 -1.57 3.68 -16.37
C VAL A 95 -1.51 5.15 -15.94
N LEU A 96 -1.14 5.44 -14.69
CA LEU A 96 -1.02 6.78 -14.09
C LEU A 96 0.32 6.92 -13.34
N PRO A 97 1.48 6.67 -13.99
CA PRO A 97 2.77 6.55 -13.34
C PRO A 97 3.22 7.83 -12.59
N GLU A 98 2.76 9.01 -13.01
CA GLU A 98 3.22 10.32 -12.52
C GLU A 98 2.99 10.55 -11.03
N THR A 99 1.99 9.88 -10.43
CA THR A 99 1.70 9.93 -8.98
C THR A 99 1.65 8.55 -8.33
N SER A 100 1.66 7.47 -9.12
CA SER A 100 1.43 6.11 -8.63
C SER A 100 2.63 5.17 -8.78
N LEU A 101 3.62 5.50 -9.61
CA LEU A 101 4.84 4.70 -9.77
C LEU A 101 5.81 4.96 -8.60
N LYS A 102 5.55 4.27 -7.48
CA LYS A 102 6.30 4.43 -6.23
C LYS A 102 7.06 3.14 -5.91
N VAL A 103 8.39 3.22 -5.82
CA VAL A 103 9.29 2.07 -5.55
C VAL A 103 8.83 1.27 -4.33
N ALA A 104 8.39 1.97 -3.27
CA ALA A 104 7.89 1.34 -2.06
C ALA A 104 6.71 0.39 -2.29
N TYR A 105 5.89 0.60 -3.33
CA TYR A 105 4.77 -0.28 -3.66
C TYR A 105 5.22 -1.62 -4.27
N PHE A 106 6.46 -1.72 -4.78
CA PHE A 106 7.00 -2.95 -5.35
C PHE A 106 7.62 -3.87 -4.29
N ILE A 107 7.93 -3.37 -3.11
CA ILE A 107 8.63 -4.13 -2.06
C ILE A 107 7.92 -5.45 -1.72
N PRO A 108 6.59 -5.50 -1.47
CA PRO A 108 5.94 -6.78 -1.16
C PRO A 108 5.93 -7.75 -2.35
N SER A 109 5.92 -7.23 -3.59
CA SER A 109 6.00 -8.04 -4.81
C SER A 109 7.40 -8.64 -4.99
N LEU A 110 8.45 -7.86 -4.72
CA LEU A 110 9.83 -8.35 -4.71
C LEU A 110 10.02 -9.42 -3.64
N PHE A 111 9.45 -9.24 -2.45
CA PHE A 111 9.44 -10.26 -1.41
C PHE A 111 8.71 -11.53 -1.88
N PHE A 112 7.50 -11.40 -2.43
CA PHE A 112 6.71 -12.52 -2.94
C PHE A 112 7.46 -13.31 -4.03
N LEU A 113 8.05 -12.63 -5.02
CA LEU A 113 8.86 -13.27 -6.07
C LEU A 113 10.15 -13.85 -5.49
N GLY A 114 10.78 -13.17 -4.53
CA GLY A 114 11.97 -13.63 -3.83
C GLY A 114 11.73 -14.92 -3.05
N LEU A 115 10.54 -15.12 -2.47
CA LEU A 115 10.18 -16.39 -1.83
C LEU A 115 10.17 -17.56 -2.82
N ILE A 116 9.66 -17.33 -4.04
CA ILE A 116 9.52 -18.37 -5.08
C ILE A 116 10.87 -18.61 -5.76
N PHE A 117 11.44 -17.57 -6.38
CA PHE A 117 12.66 -17.68 -7.16
C PHE A 117 13.90 -17.82 -6.29
N GLY A 118 13.96 -17.13 -5.14
CA GLY A 118 15.08 -17.27 -4.21
C GLY A 118 15.19 -18.70 -3.66
N PHE A 119 14.06 -19.35 -3.38
CA PHE A 119 14.04 -20.76 -2.99
C PHE A 119 14.61 -21.65 -4.10
N VAL A 120 14.10 -21.55 -5.34
CA VAL A 120 14.58 -22.37 -6.46
C VAL A 120 16.06 -22.10 -6.77
N LEU A 121 16.47 -20.84 -6.85
CA LEU A 121 17.84 -20.46 -7.20
C LEU A 121 18.85 -20.81 -6.09
N SER A 122 18.41 -20.95 -4.83
CA SER A 122 19.29 -21.35 -3.73
C SER A 122 19.92 -22.73 -3.92
N PHE A 123 19.26 -23.64 -4.65
CA PHE A 123 19.81 -24.97 -4.93
C PHE A 123 20.97 -24.97 -5.92
N PHE A 124 21.13 -23.90 -6.71
CA PHE A 124 22.11 -23.84 -7.81
C PHE A 124 23.34 -23.00 -7.47
N ASN A 125 23.31 -22.20 -6.40
CA ASN A 125 24.42 -21.32 -6.06
C ASN A 125 24.47 -21.02 -4.55
N ALA A 126 25.58 -21.35 -3.90
CA ALA A 126 25.76 -21.18 -2.46
C ALA A 126 25.69 -19.71 -1.99
N TYR A 127 26.15 -18.76 -2.81
CA TYR A 127 26.04 -17.33 -2.49
C TYR A 127 24.58 -16.87 -2.54
N ILE A 128 23.80 -17.35 -3.52
CA ILE A 128 22.35 -17.07 -3.58
C ILE A 128 21.63 -17.72 -2.40
N ALA A 129 21.99 -18.94 -2.03
CA ALA A 129 21.44 -19.62 -0.86
C ALA A 129 21.69 -18.84 0.44
N ALA A 130 22.93 -18.38 0.64
CA ALA A 130 23.30 -17.56 1.79
C ALA A 130 22.54 -16.22 1.82
N LEU A 131 22.43 -15.54 0.67
CA LEU A 131 21.67 -14.29 0.56
C LEU A 131 20.17 -14.49 0.85
N TYR A 132 19.58 -15.55 0.31
CA TYR A 132 18.18 -15.91 0.53
C TYR A 132 17.92 -16.22 2.01
N ALA A 133 18.73 -17.10 2.61
CA ALA A 133 18.64 -17.43 4.03
C ALA A 133 18.84 -16.20 4.93
N GLY A 134 19.83 -15.35 4.62
CA GLY A 134 20.06 -14.10 5.34
C GLY A 134 18.89 -13.12 5.25
N THR A 135 18.28 -13.01 4.07
CA THR A 135 17.07 -12.17 3.87
C THR A 135 15.88 -12.70 4.67
N LEU A 136 15.65 -14.01 4.67
CA LEU A 136 14.59 -14.65 5.47
C LEU A 136 14.85 -14.50 6.97
N ALA A 137 16.10 -14.64 7.41
CA ALA A 137 16.49 -14.46 8.80
C ALA A 137 16.23 -13.01 9.25
N LEU A 138 16.65 -12.02 8.47
CA LEU A 138 16.38 -10.61 8.74
C LEU A 138 14.88 -10.31 8.78
N TYR A 139 14.11 -10.81 7.79
CA TYR A 139 12.66 -10.66 7.78
C TYR A 139 12.01 -11.25 9.04
N THR A 140 12.45 -12.45 9.45
CA THR A 140 11.97 -13.13 10.66
C THR A 140 12.28 -12.33 11.91
N VAL A 141 13.50 -11.78 12.05
CA VAL A 141 13.87 -10.92 13.19
C VAL A 141 12.98 -9.68 13.26
N LEU A 142 12.75 -8.99 12.13
CA LEU A 142 11.87 -7.81 12.07
C LEU A 142 10.41 -8.16 12.39
N LEU A 143 9.95 -9.34 11.97
CA LEU A 143 8.61 -9.83 12.27
C LEU A 143 8.45 -10.14 13.76
N LEU A 144 9.43 -10.79 14.39
CA LEU A 144 9.45 -11.05 15.82
C LEU A 144 9.53 -9.75 16.64
N ALA A 145 10.32 -8.77 16.21
CA ALA A 145 10.34 -7.44 16.83
C ALA A 145 8.97 -6.76 16.74
N SER A 146 8.24 -6.95 15.64
CA SER A 146 6.86 -6.44 15.49
C SER A 146 5.89 -7.13 16.45
N VAL A 147 6.02 -8.45 16.65
CA VAL A 147 5.24 -9.21 17.65
C VAL A 147 5.47 -8.67 19.05
N VAL A 148 6.74 -8.51 19.46
CA VAL A 148 7.10 -7.99 20.79
C VAL A 148 6.56 -6.57 20.98
N SER A 149 6.80 -5.67 20.02
CA SER A 149 6.36 -4.28 20.14
C SER A 149 4.83 -4.14 20.26
N VAL A 150 4.06 -4.93 19.50
CA VAL A 150 2.59 -4.93 19.60
C VAL A 150 2.12 -5.59 20.89
N SER A 151 2.75 -6.69 21.33
CA SER A 151 2.38 -7.38 22.57
C SER A 151 2.51 -6.44 23.77
N LEU A 152 3.64 -5.74 23.87
CA LEU A 152 3.91 -4.77 24.94
C LEU A 152 3.01 -3.54 24.83
N GLY A 153 2.87 -2.97 23.63
CA GLY A 153 2.07 -1.77 23.41
C GLY A 153 0.56 -1.96 23.61
N ARG A 154 0.06 -3.20 23.50
CA ARG A 154 -1.35 -3.55 23.75
C ARG A 154 -1.58 -4.25 25.08
N ASN A 155 -0.51 -4.58 25.79
CA ASN A 155 -0.54 -5.45 26.97
C ASN A 155 -1.32 -6.75 26.72
N ASP A 156 -1.21 -7.30 25.51
CA ASP A 156 -1.91 -8.51 25.07
C ASP A 156 -1.02 -9.34 24.11
N PRO A 157 -0.37 -10.40 24.63
CA PRO A 157 0.47 -11.29 23.83
C PRO A 157 -0.28 -12.02 22.72
N LYS A 158 -1.60 -12.25 22.86
CA LYS A 158 -2.39 -12.92 21.83
C LYS A 158 -2.54 -12.03 20.61
N VAL A 159 -2.77 -10.73 20.83
CA VAL A 159 -2.82 -9.74 19.75
C VAL A 159 -1.47 -9.65 19.05
N GLY A 160 -0.37 -9.66 19.80
CA GLY A 160 0.98 -9.72 19.23
C GLY A 160 1.21 -10.98 18.41
N ALA A 161 0.82 -12.16 18.88
CA ALA A 161 0.97 -13.41 18.15
C ALA A 161 0.23 -13.42 16.80
N LEU A 162 -0.95 -12.76 16.71
CA LEU A 162 -1.70 -12.60 15.46
C LEU A 162 -0.99 -11.73 14.43
N VAL A 163 -0.05 -10.86 14.84
CA VAL A 163 0.73 -10.01 13.94
C VAL A 163 1.60 -10.85 13.01
N LEU A 164 2.14 -11.98 13.49
CA LEU A 164 3.01 -12.84 12.69
C LEU A 164 2.31 -13.35 11.42
N PRO A 165 1.21 -14.15 11.51
CA PRO A 165 0.49 -14.57 10.31
C PRO A 165 -0.16 -13.37 9.60
N GLY A 166 -0.53 -12.31 10.32
CA GLY A 166 -1.19 -11.14 9.74
C GLY A 166 -0.29 -10.36 8.78
N ILE A 167 0.91 -10.01 9.21
CA ILE A 167 1.91 -9.32 8.38
C ILE A 167 2.36 -10.22 7.24
N PHE A 168 2.67 -11.49 7.50
CA PHE A 168 3.13 -12.41 6.47
C PHE A 168 2.10 -12.57 5.35
N THR A 169 0.85 -12.90 5.70
CA THR A 169 -0.23 -13.04 4.71
C THR A 169 -0.55 -11.73 3.99
N THR A 170 -0.44 -10.58 4.67
CA THR A 170 -0.59 -9.26 4.05
C THR A 170 0.46 -9.04 2.95
N HIS A 171 1.74 -9.37 3.20
CA HIS A 171 2.81 -9.23 2.21
C HIS A 171 2.58 -10.14 1.00
N LEU A 172 2.17 -11.39 1.21
CA LEU A 172 1.87 -12.33 0.13
C LEU A 172 0.69 -11.86 -0.73
N VAL A 173 -0.43 -11.52 -0.08
CA VAL A 173 -1.66 -11.09 -0.77
C VAL A 173 -1.42 -9.78 -1.51
N TYR A 174 -0.71 -8.83 -0.90
CA TYR A 174 -0.34 -7.58 -1.57
C TYR A 174 0.56 -7.88 -2.77
N GLY A 175 1.68 -8.58 -2.57
CA GLY A 175 2.68 -8.80 -3.61
C GLY A 175 2.10 -9.47 -4.86
N TYR A 176 1.33 -10.54 -4.66
CA TYR A 176 0.63 -11.21 -5.76
C TYR A 176 -0.35 -10.29 -6.50
N ASN A 177 -1.24 -9.59 -5.77
CA ASN A 177 -2.26 -8.77 -6.41
C ASN A 177 -1.69 -7.53 -7.09
N PHE A 178 -0.60 -6.95 -6.57
CA PHE A 178 0.08 -5.82 -7.21
C PHE A 178 0.67 -6.22 -8.57
N LEU A 179 1.34 -7.38 -8.66
CA LEU A 179 1.82 -7.92 -9.93
C LEU A 179 0.67 -8.17 -10.91
N LYS A 180 -0.42 -8.78 -10.42
CA LYS A 180 -1.65 -8.97 -11.21
C LYS A 180 -2.18 -7.64 -11.75
N GLY A 181 -2.16 -6.59 -10.94
CA GLY A 181 -2.57 -5.23 -11.31
C GLY A 181 -1.71 -4.64 -12.42
N ILE A 182 -0.38 -4.75 -12.32
CA ILE A 182 0.56 -4.28 -13.35
C ILE A 182 0.24 -4.94 -14.70
N CYS A 183 0.04 -6.26 -14.71
CA CYS A 183 -0.23 -7.03 -15.92
C CYS A 183 -1.67 -6.86 -16.45
N ALA A 184 -2.58 -6.25 -15.70
CA ALA A 184 -3.97 -6.12 -16.10
C ALA A 184 -4.13 -5.11 -17.24
N ARG A 185 -4.83 -5.49 -18.32
CA ARG A 185 -5.10 -4.61 -19.48
C ARG A 185 -6.21 -3.59 -19.23
N ARG A 186 -7.19 -3.94 -18.41
CA ARG A 186 -8.30 -3.10 -17.98
C ARG A 186 -8.48 -3.25 -16.48
N TYR A 187 -9.03 -2.23 -15.84
CA TYR A 187 -9.42 -2.37 -14.44
C TYR A 187 -10.57 -3.38 -14.35
N CYS A 188 -10.38 -4.48 -13.61
CA CYS A 188 -11.47 -5.42 -13.35
C CYS A 188 -12.33 -4.85 -12.23
N ARG A 189 -13.61 -4.60 -12.54
CA ARG A 189 -14.65 -4.32 -11.55
C ARG A 189 -14.93 -5.58 -10.71
#